data_AF-A0A094EDQ0-F1
#
_entry.id   AF-A0A094EDQ0-F1
#
_cell.length_a   1.000
_cell.length_b   1.000
_cell.length_c   1.000
_cell.angle_alpha   90.00
_cell.angle_beta   90.00
_cell.angle_gamma   90.00
#
_symmetry.space_group_name_H-M   'P 1'
#
loop_
_entity.id
_entity.type
_entity.pdbx_description
1 polymer ?
#
loop_
_entity_poly.entity_id
_entity_poly.type
_entity_poly.pdbx_seq_one_letter_code
_entity_poly.pdbx_strand_id
1 'polypeptide(L)'
;MQFFFGMFLSDLSNHQPTLDYINARIWIRRFLPPLLMFIGLWIASYPEDHADWANWSQQLKDMSTYILLMKQDTARFYTGLGMDFICVAIFLSPTLKDVLSSKYLLWLGKNSFAVYLIHGTLIRTILTWCMYGMSIPAKVEKEVDGKMTLVNGPGLKHGGYVYMTVFIPLFFVLLYFLANLWTMHVDPLCARWTAAFERATLNESEKTTSSGPAGHGLLSQPPA
;
A
#
# COMPACT_ATOMS: atom_id res chain seq x y z
N MET A 1 -7.56 3.34 -14.55
CA MET A 1 -7.13 4.70 -14.96
C MET A 1 -5.67 4.98 -14.63
N GLN A 2 -5.17 4.64 -13.45
CA GLN A 2 -3.77 4.90 -13.03
C GLN A 2 -2.68 4.31 -13.96
N PHE A 3 -2.94 3.17 -14.61
CA PHE A 3 -2.00 2.57 -15.56
C PHE A 3 -1.68 3.49 -16.75
N PHE A 4 -2.71 4.10 -17.37
CA PHE A 4 -2.53 5.03 -18.48
C PHE A 4 -1.78 6.28 -18.05
N PHE A 5 -2.06 6.76 -16.83
CA PHE A 5 -1.35 7.89 -16.26
C PHE A 5 0.14 7.59 -16.06
N GLY A 6 0.46 6.42 -15.51
CA GLY A 6 1.85 5.97 -15.34
C GLY A 6 2.59 5.84 -16.69
N MET A 7 1.94 5.28 -17.71
CA MET A 7 2.50 5.20 -19.06
C MET A 7 2.75 6.59 -19.65
N PHE A 8 1.79 7.50 -19.53
CA PHE A 8 1.93 8.89 -19.96
C PHE A 8 3.09 9.59 -19.25
N LEU A 9 3.22 9.43 -17.94
CA LEU A 9 4.30 10.02 -17.15
C LEU A 9 5.67 9.46 -17.55
N SER A 10 5.73 8.15 -17.84
CA SER A 10 6.94 7.51 -18.36
C SER A 10 7.35 8.10 -19.70
N ASP A 11 6.41 8.28 -20.63
CA ASP A 11 6.70 8.89 -21.93
C ASP A 11 7.16 10.36 -21.79
N LEU A 12 6.46 11.13 -20.95
CA LEU A 12 6.82 12.51 -20.63
C LEU A 12 8.22 12.62 -20.02
N SER A 13 8.64 11.62 -19.25
CA SER A 13 9.97 11.57 -18.64
C SER A 13 11.10 11.29 -19.62
N ASN A 14 10.79 10.71 -20.78
CA ASN A 14 11.75 10.47 -21.85
C ASN A 14 11.78 11.61 -22.89
N HIS A 15 10.78 12.49 -22.89
CA HIS A 15 10.67 13.59 -23.83
C HIS A 15 11.54 14.80 -23.44
N GLN A 16 12.76 14.87 -23.99
CA GLN A 16 13.76 15.91 -23.69
C GLN A 16 13.25 17.36 -23.82
N PRO A 17 12.49 17.76 -24.87
CA PRO A 17 11.99 19.14 -24.97
C PRO A 17 11.11 19.57 -23.79
N THR A 18 10.36 18.62 -23.21
CA THR A 18 9.53 18.90 -22.03
C THR A 18 10.40 19.10 -20.80
N LEU A 19 11.43 18.28 -20.62
CA LEU A 19 12.36 18.41 -19.51
C LEU A 19 13.12 19.74 -19.58
N ASP A 20 13.57 20.14 -20.77
CA ASP A 20 14.26 21.42 -20.98
C ASP A 20 13.34 22.61 -20.65
N TYR A 21 12.07 22.54 -21.05
CA TYR A 21 11.08 23.56 -20.71
C TYR A 21 10.84 23.68 -19.20
N ILE A 22 10.75 22.55 -18.49
CA ILE A 22 10.59 22.52 -17.03
C ILE A 22 11.86 23.05 -16.36
N ASN A 23 13.04 22.66 -16.84
CA ASN A 23 14.33 23.07 -16.30
C ASN A 23 14.60 24.56 -16.48
N ALA A 24 14.14 25.16 -17.57
CA ALA A 24 14.27 26.59 -17.84
C ALA A 24 13.50 27.47 -16.83
N ARG A 25 12.51 26.92 -16.09
CA ARG A 25 11.61 27.70 -15.23
C ARG A 25 11.74 27.30 -13.76
N ILE A 26 12.59 28.02 -13.04
CA ILE A 26 12.89 27.79 -11.62
C ILE A 26 11.63 27.80 -10.75
N TRP A 27 10.65 28.67 -11.04
CA TRP A 27 9.40 28.74 -10.26
C TRP A 27 8.58 27.43 -10.34
N ILE A 28 8.53 26.81 -11.52
CA ILE A 28 7.85 25.52 -11.75
C ILE A 28 8.52 24.41 -10.95
N ARG A 29 9.83 24.47 -10.71
CA ARG A 29 10.55 23.45 -9.94
C ARG A 29 10.52 23.69 -8.44
N ARG A 30 10.39 24.94 -8.00
CA ARG A 30 10.50 25.31 -6.58
C ARG A 30 9.15 25.38 -5.86
N PHE A 31 8.12 25.90 -6.52
CA PHE A 31 6.83 26.17 -5.88
C PHE A 31 5.75 25.16 -6.25
N LEU A 32 5.72 24.73 -7.52
CA LEU A 32 4.69 23.82 -8.00
C LEU A 32 4.76 22.43 -7.35
N PRO A 33 5.94 21.80 -7.14
CA PRO A 33 6.00 20.46 -6.56
C PRO A 33 5.57 20.37 -5.10
N PRO A 34 6.01 21.25 -4.16
CA PRO A 34 5.50 21.17 -2.80
C PRO A 34 3.99 21.46 -2.76
N LEU A 35 3.49 22.40 -3.57
CA LEU A 35 2.05 22.67 -3.66
C LEU A 35 1.26 21.44 -4.14
N LEU A 36 1.70 20.80 -5.23
CA LEU A 36 1.09 19.57 -5.74
C LEU A 36 1.21 18.41 -4.74
N MET A 37 2.32 18.30 -4.03
CA MET A 37 2.51 17.29 -2.97
C MET A 37 1.53 17.51 -1.83
N PHE A 38 1.36 18.75 -1.35
CA PHE A 38 0.41 19.06 -0.28
C PHE A 38 -1.03 18.81 -0.70
N ILE A 39 -1.42 19.24 -1.90
CA ILE A 39 -2.76 18.99 -2.44
C ILE A 39 -2.99 17.49 -2.64
N GLY A 40 -2.01 16.79 -3.20
CA GLY A 40 -2.05 15.35 -3.41
C GLY A 40 -2.21 14.58 -2.10
N LEU A 41 -1.43 14.92 -1.07
CA LEU A 41 -1.54 14.34 0.27
C LEU A 41 -2.88 14.65 0.95
N TRP A 42 -3.36 15.89 0.83
CA TRP A 42 -4.67 16.28 1.35
C TRP A 42 -5.77 15.41 0.73
N ILE A 43 -5.78 15.30 -0.59
CA ILE A 43 -6.81 14.54 -1.32
C ILE A 43 -6.68 13.04 -1.04
N ALA A 44 -5.47 12.49 -1.06
CA ALA A 44 -5.20 11.08 -0.78
C ALA A 44 -5.52 10.68 0.67
N SER A 45 -5.62 11.65 1.58
CA SER A 45 -5.99 11.38 2.97
C SER A 45 -7.48 11.10 3.16
N TYR A 46 -8.31 11.17 2.11
CA TYR A 46 -9.75 10.93 2.24
C TYR A 46 -10.04 9.53 2.84
N PRO A 47 -10.77 9.45 3.97
CA PRO A 47 -11.00 8.17 4.65
C PRO A 47 -12.03 7.31 3.91
N GLU A 48 -11.83 5.99 3.95
CA GLU A 48 -12.75 5.02 3.35
C GLU A 48 -14.08 4.98 4.12
N ASP A 49 -14.01 4.95 5.45
CA ASP A 49 -15.17 4.95 6.35
C ASP A 49 -15.25 6.25 7.17
N HIS A 50 -16.48 6.63 7.54
CA HIS A 50 -16.76 7.73 8.46
C HIS A 50 -16.07 9.06 8.11
N ALA A 51 -16.16 9.48 6.83
CA ALA A 51 -15.70 10.80 6.38
C ALA A 51 -16.34 12.00 7.12
N ASP A 52 -17.36 11.76 7.94
CA ASP A 52 -18.04 12.76 8.75
C ASP A 52 -17.34 13.08 10.07
N TRP A 53 -16.29 12.34 10.46
CA TRP A 53 -15.62 12.55 11.74
C TRP A 53 -14.66 13.74 11.78
N ALA A 54 -14.23 14.24 10.63
CA ALA A 54 -13.34 15.39 10.55
C ALA A 54 -13.81 16.42 9.51
N ASN A 55 -13.62 17.71 9.80
CA ASN A 55 -14.10 18.78 8.92
C ASN A 55 -13.41 18.78 7.55
N TRP A 56 -12.13 18.41 7.47
CA TRP A 56 -11.40 18.35 6.20
C TRP A 56 -11.88 17.19 5.30
N SER A 57 -12.28 16.07 5.89
CA SER A 57 -12.84 14.93 5.14
C SER A 57 -14.29 15.20 4.72
N GLN A 58 -15.06 15.94 5.53
CA GLN A 58 -16.38 16.45 5.14
C GLN A 58 -16.29 17.39 3.93
N GLN A 59 -15.33 18.33 3.91
CA GLN A 59 -15.13 19.22 2.75
C GLN A 59 -14.86 18.43 1.46
N LEU A 60 -14.04 17.38 1.54
CA LEU A 60 -13.78 16.50 0.40
C LEU A 60 -15.04 15.70 0.01
N LYS A 61 -15.82 15.22 0.98
CA LYS A 61 -17.09 14.52 0.74
C LYS A 61 -18.09 15.43 0.03
N ASP A 62 -18.25 16.66 0.48
CA ASP A 62 -19.14 17.63 -0.16
C ASP A 62 -18.67 17.92 -1.59
N MET A 63 -17.38 18.19 -1.78
CA MET A 63 -16.79 18.37 -3.11
C MET A 63 -17.01 17.15 -4.02
N SER A 64 -16.99 15.94 -3.45
CA SER A 64 -17.23 14.69 -4.18
C SER A 64 -18.65 14.61 -4.71
N THR A 65 -19.64 15.07 -3.96
CA THR A 65 -21.04 15.05 -4.40
C THR A 65 -21.30 15.99 -5.58
N TYR A 66 -20.49 17.05 -5.73
CA TYR A 66 -20.56 17.95 -6.89
C TYR A 66 -19.81 17.41 -8.11
N ILE A 67 -18.64 16.79 -7.93
CA ILE A 67 -17.78 16.31 -9.02
C ILE A 67 -18.23 14.93 -9.53
N LEU A 68 -18.56 14.03 -8.62
CA LEU A 68 -18.97 12.66 -8.91
C LEU A 68 -20.49 12.61 -8.84
N LEU A 69 -21.13 12.79 -10.00
CA LEU A 69 -22.58 12.78 -10.17
C LEU A 69 -23.25 11.44 -9.78
N MET A 70 -22.47 10.38 -9.54
CA MET A 70 -22.93 9.05 -9.16
C MET A 70 -22.20 8.56 -7.89
N LYS A 71 -22.90 7.76 -7.06
CA LYS A 71 -22.40 7.02 -5.90
C LYS A 71 -21.32 5.97 -6.28
N GLN A 72 -20.24 6.41 -6.90
CA GLN A 72 -19.06 5.59 -7.09
C GLN A 72 -18.24 5.55 -5.80
N ASP A 73 -17.27 4.63 -5.78
CA ASP A 73 -16.28 4.47 -4.73
C ASP A 73 -15.39 5.72 -4.62
N THR A 74 -15.89 6.73 -3.91
CA THR A 74 -15.28 8.06 -3.75
C THR A 74 -13.90 7.98 -3.12
N ALA A 75 -13.69 7.05 -2.19
CA ALA A 75 -12.41 6.84 -1.52
C ALA A 75 -11.33 6.38 -2.49
N ARG A 76 -11.64 5.40 -3.36
CA ARG A 76 -10.68 4.94 -4.38
C ARG A 76 -10.41 6.02 -5.43
N PHE A 77 -11.41 6.80 -5.81
CA PHE A 77 -11.22 7.91 -6.74
C PHE A 77 -10.26 8.96 -6.19
N TYR A 78 -10.47 9.42 -4.96
CA TYR A 78 -9.61 10.42 -4.32
C TYR A 78 -8.20 9.90 -4.05
N THR A 79 -8.08 8.65 -3.59
CA THR A 79 -6.75 8.02 -3.44
C THR A 79 -6.01 8.01 -4.78
N GLY A 80 -6.70 7.66 -5.87
CA GLY A 80 -6.08 7.65 -7.20
C GLY A 80 -5.66 9.03 -7.68
N LEU A 81 -6.55 10.01 -7.57
CA LEU A 81 -6.30 11.39 -7.98
C LEU A 81 -5.20 12.06 -7.14
N GLY A 82 -5.17 11.80 -5.84
CA GLY A 82 -4.12 12.28 -4.95
C GLY A 82 -2.75 11.68 -5.28
N MET A 83 -2.71 10.37 -5.60
CA MET A 83 -1.48 9.71 -6.05
C MET A 83 -0.98 10.26 -7.39
N ASP A 84 -1.88 10.60 -8.32
CA ASP A 84 -1.49 11.21 -9.60
C ASP A 84 -0.80 12.57 -9.39
N PHE A 85 -1.32 13.41 -8.49
CA PHE A 85 -0.68 14.67 -8.11
C PHE A 85 0.68 14.47 -7.44
N ILE A 86 0.80 13.49 -6.54
CA ILE A 86 2.07 13.15 -5.89
C ILE A 86 3.10 12.68 -6.92
N CYS A 87 2.72 11.83 -7.88
CA CYS A 87 3.58 11.37 -8.96
C CYS A 87 4.09 12.53 -9.82
N VAL A 88 3.23 13.49 -10.16
CA VAL A 88 3.63 14.69 -10.93
C VAL A 88 4.54 15.59 -10.10
N ALA A 89 4.28 15.76 -8.80
CA ALA A 89 5.15 16.50 -7.90
C ALA A 89 6.56 15.90 -7.84
N ILE A 90 6.66 14.57 -7.70
CA ILE A 90 7.94 13.85 -7.71
C ILE A 90 8.63 14.01 -9.07
N PHE A 91 7.89 13.91 -10.17
CA PHE A 91 8.44 14.08 -11.52
C PHE A 91 9.10 15.45 -11.72
N LEU A 92 8.42 16.52 -11.30
CA LEU A 92 8.86 17.91 -11.45
C LEU A 92 10.02 18.30 -10.51
N SER A 93 10.19 17.63 -9.37
CA SER A 93 11.15 18.01 -8.34
C SER A 93 12.32 17.02 -8.22
N PRO A 94 13.54 17.43 -8.63
CA PRO A 94 14.74 16.63 -8.40
C PRO A 94 15.04 16.40 -6.92
N THR A 95 14.79 17.41 -6.07
CA THR A 95 15.01 17.29 -4.62
C THR A 95 14.13 16.21 -4.00
N LEU A 96 12.87 16.06 -4.45
CA LEU A 96 12.02 14.98 -3.98
C LEU A 96 12.55 13.62 -4.41
N LYS A 97 13.06 13.48 -5.64
CA LYS A 97 13.70 12.23 -6.11
C LYS A 97 14.94 11.90 -5.27
N ASP A 98 15.77 12.89 -4.95
CA ASP A 98 16.96 12.71 -4.12
C ASP A 98 16.59 12.29 -2.69
N VAL A 99 15.56 12.90 -2.11
CA VAL A 99 15.06 12.53 -0.77
C VAL A 99 14.49 11.10 -0.80
N LEU A 100 13.64 10.77 -1.77
CA LEU A 100 13.01 9.45 -1.92
C LEU A 100 14.03 8.34 -2.21
N SER A 101 15.14 8.66 -2.88
CA SER A 101 16.26 7.73 -3.13
C SER A 101 17.26 7.64 -1.97
N SER A 102 16.97 8.28 -0.83
CA SER A 102 17.80 8.14 0.37
C SER A 102 17.82 6.70 0.88
N LYS A 103 18.95 6.29 1.46
CA LYS A 103 19.17 4.94 2.01
C LYS A 103 18.07 4.51 2.98
N TYR A 104 17.56 5.44 3.79
CA TYR A 104 16.51 5.15 4.78
C TYR A 104 15.16 4.89 4.12
N LEU A 105 14.72 5.72 3.16
CA LEU A 105 13.45 5.51 2.47
C LEU A 105 13.48 4.28 1.57
N LEU A 106 14.61 3.98 0.93
CA LEU A 106 14.80 2.74 0.19
C LEU A 106 14.76 1.50 1.11
N TRP A 107 15.33 1.59 2.31
CA TRP A 107 15.24 0.51 3.30
C TRP A 107 13.80 0.30 3.79
N LEU A 108 13.04 1.38 4.02
CA LEU A 108 11.60 1.27 4.35
C LEU A 108 10.83 0.66 3.19
N GLY A 109 11.12 1.06 1.95
CA GLY A 109 10.54 0.48 0.74
C GLY A 109 10.79 -1.02 0.62
N LYS A 110 12.03 -1.48 0.87
CA LYS A 110 12.38 -2.91 0.87
C LYS A 110 11.54 -3.72 1.87
N ASN A 111 11.27 -3.17 3.05
CA ASN A 111 10.49 -3.85 4.10
C ASN A 111 8.97 -3.60 3.99
N SER A 112 8.53 -2.70 3.11
CA SER A 112 7.13 -2.24 3.04
C SER A 112 6.14 -3.37 2.76
N PHE A 113 6.53 -4.35 1.93
CA PHE A 113 5.67 -5.50 1.64
C PHE A 113 5.46 -6.39 2.87
N ALA A 114 6.53 -6.71 3.60
CA ALA A 114 6.45 -7.48 4.84
C ALA A 114 5.60 -6.74 5.88
N VAL A 115 5.82 -5.43 6.04
CA VAL A 115 4.98 -4.55 6.87
C VAL A 115 3.51 -4.65 6.48
N TYR A 116 3.19 -4.55 5.19
CA TYR A 116 1.82 -4.64 4.70
C TYR A 116 1.16 -5.99 5.03
N LEU A 117 1.90 -7.09 5.02
CA LEU A 117 1.32 -8.39 5.40
C LEU A 117 1.06 -8.51 6.90
N ILE A 118 1.99 -8.05 7.74
CA ILE A 118 1.94 -8.28 9.18
C ILE A 118 1.19 -7.19 9.96
N HIS A 119 1.08 -5.96 9.43
CA HIS A 119 0.54 -4.84 10.21
C HIS A 119 -0.89 -5.11 10.67
N GLY A 120 -1.75 -5.67 9.80
CA GLY A 120 -3.16 -5.92 10.13
C GLY A 120 -3.35 -6.88 11.30
N THR A 121 -2.56 -7.95 11.36
CA THR A 121 -2.62 -8.93 12.46
C THR A 121 -2.01 -8.37 13.74
N LEU A 122 -0.90 -7.65 13.64
CA LEU A 122 -0.25 -7.00 14.78
C LEU A 122 -1.10 -5.87 15.40
N ILE A 123 -1.84 -5.12 14.58
CA ILE A 123 -2.77 -4.08 15.05
C ILE A 123 -3.89 -4.72 15.89
N ARG A 124 -4.51 -5.80 15.37
CA ARG A 124 -5.63 -6.48 16.05
C ARG A 124 -5.23 -7.23 17.33
N THR A 125 -3.95 -7.58 17.47
CA THR A 125 -3.44 -8.34 18.61
C THR A 125 -2.63 -7.43 19.54
N ILE A 126 -1.37 -7.17 19.18
CA ILE A 126 -0.40 -6.46 20.01
C ILE A 126 -0.85 -5.02 20.28
N LEU A 127 -1.20 -4.24 19.24
CA LEU A 127 -1.55 -2.83 19.45
C LEU A 127 -2.84 -2.69 20.28
N THR A 128 -3.83 -3.55 20.02
CA THR A 128 -5.09 -3.55 20.78
C THR A 128 -4.83 -3.92 22.25
N TRP A 129 -3.98 -4.92 22.52
CA TRP A 129 -3.59 -5.27 23.89
C TRP A 129 -2.79 -4.19 24.60
N CYS A 130 -1.91 -3.49 23.89
CA CYS A 130 -1.23 -2.33 24.43
C CYS A 130 -2.26 -1.23 24.76
N MET A 131 -3.09 -0.82 23.81
CA MET A 131 -3.97 0.34 23.94
C MET A 131 -5.14 0.16 24.93
N TYR A 132 -5.71 -1.04 24.99
CA TYR A 132 -6.92 -1.33 25.75
C TYR A 132 -6.69 -2.35 26.88
N GLY A 133 -5.48 -2.89 26.99
CA GLY A 133 -5.17 -3.97 27.94
C GLY A 133 -5.74 -5.33 27.52
N MET A 134 -5.56 -6.31 28.41
CA MET A 134 -6.06 -7.68 28.23
C MET A 134 -7.43 -7.90 28.87
N SER A 135 -8.08 -6.84 29.38
CA SER A 135 -9.34 -6.95 30.12
C SER A 135 -10.53 -6.59 29.23
N ILE A 136 -11.39 -7.57 28.97
CA ILE A 136 -12.69 -7.35 28.33
C ILE A 136 -13.65 -6.86 29.43
N PRO A 137 -14.25 -5.66 29.30
CA PRO A 137 -15.27 -5.24 30.26
C PRO A 137 -16.41 -6.25 30.24
N ALA A 138 -16.76 -6.76 31.42
CA ALA A 138 -17.88 -7.69 31.57
C ALA A 138 -19.16 -7.08 30.97
N LYS A 139 -19.99 -7.92 30.33
CA LYS A 139 -21.31 -7.50 29.84
C LYS A 139 -22.10 -6.94 31.02
N VAL A 140 -22.62 -5.73 30.89
CA VAL A 140 -23.39 -5.07 31.94
C VAL A 140 -24.86 -5.26 31.59
N GLU A 141 -25.61 -5.93 32.46
CA GLU A 141 -27.06 -6.01 32.32
C GLU A 141 -27.64 -4.60 32.42
N LYS A 142 -28.33 -4.15 31.37
CA LYS A 142 -29.09 -2.90 31.38
C LYS A 142 -30.56 -3.23 31.12
N GLU A 143 -31.42 -2.68 31.95
CA GLU A 143 -32.86 -2.73 31.74
C GLU A 143 -33.25 -1.72 30.65
N VAL A 144 -33.72 -2.22 29.51
CA VAL A 144 -34.27 -1.42 28.42
C VAL A 144 -35.65 -2.02 28.12
N ASP A 145 -36.71 -1.21 28.22
CA ASP A 145 -38.11 -1.64 28.01
C ASP A 145 -38.58 -2.82 28.87
N GLY A 146 -38.25 -2.84 30.16
CA GLY A 146 -38.77 -3.84 31.12
C GLY A 146 -38.33 -5.29 30.84
N LYS A 147 -37.34 -5.48 29.96
CA LYS A 147 -36.64 -6.76 29.75
C LYS A 147 -35.16 -6.58 30.05
N MET A 148 -34.63 -7.46 30.91
CA MET A 148 -33.20 -7.59 31.14
C MET A 148 -32.53 -8.04 29.83
N THR A 149 -31.79 -7.15 29.18
CA THR A 149 -30.99 -7.49 28.00
C THR A 149 -29.51 -7.30 28.31
N LEU A 150 -28.69 -8.27 27.89
CA LEU A 150 -27.24 -8.19 28.01
C LEU A 150 -26.71 -7.17 27.00
N VAL A 151 -26.54 -5.93 27.44
CA VAL A 151 -25.93 -4.88 26.64
C VAL A 151 -24.41 -4.97 26.83
N ASN A 152 -23.64 -4.84 25.75
CA ASN A 152 -22.18 -4.74 25.86
C ASN A 152 -21.84 -3.59 26.81
N GLY A 153 -20.92 -3.84 27.74
CA GLY A 153 -20.48 -2.83 28.71
C GLY A 153 -19.95 -1.55 28.06
N PRO A 154 -19.73 -0.47 28.83
CA PRO A 154 -19.21 0.79 28.29
C PRO A 154 -17.96 0.54 27.45
N GLY A 155 -17.90 1.16 26.27
CA GLY A 155 -16.81 0.96 25.31
C GLY A 155 -15.44 1.08 25.97
N LEU A 156 -14.49 0.25 25.52
CA LEU A 156 -13.13 0.18 26.06
C LEU A 156 -12.53 1.59 26.15
N LYS A 157 -12.29 2.05 27.38
CA LYS A 157 -11.65 3.35 27.61
C LYS A 157 -10.17 3.21 27.30
N HIS A 158 -9.67 4.01 26.36
CA HIS A 158 -8.25 4.07 26.06
C HIS A 158 -7.47 4.51 27.31
N GLY A 159 -6.33 3.87 27.60
CA GLY A 159 -5.34 4.47 28.50
C GLY A 159 -4.99 5.85 27.92
N GLY A 160 -5.22 6.93 28.67
CA GLY A 160 -5.29 8.32 28.16
C GLY A 160 -4.17 8.74 27.20
N TYR A 161 -4.35 9.87 26.50
CA TYR A 161 -3.50 10.31 25.37
C TYR A 161 -1.98 10.13 25.53
N VAL A 162 -1.42 10.33 26.73
CA VAL A 162 0.01 10.13 27.01
C VAL A 162 0.46 8.68 26.76
N TYR A 163 -0.36 7.71 27.18
CA TYR A 163 -0.11 6.30 26.95
C TYR A 163 -0.09 5.99 25.45
N MET A 164 -1.07 6.51 24.70
CA MET A 164 -1.14 6.36 23.24
C MET A 164 0.11 6.91 22.54
N THR A 165 0.58 8.11 22.92
CA THR A 165 1.75 8.74 22.31
C THR A 165 3.04 7.94 22.53
N VAL A 166 3.16 7.18 23.62
CA VAL A 166 4.34 6.33 23.90
C VAL A 166 4.24 4.97 23.21
N PHE A 167 3.07 4.34 23.22
CA PHE A 167 2.92 2.98 22.69
C PHE A 167 2.86 2.92 21.16
N ILE A 168 2.33 3.95 20.49
CA ILE A 168 2.33 4.02 19.02
C ILE A 168 3.74 3.92 18.42
N PRO A 169 4.72 4.77 18.80
CA PRO A 169 6.07 4.68 18.23
C PRO A 169 6.75 3.36 18.60
N LEU A 170 6.53 2.85 19.82
CA LEU A 170 7.06 1.54 20.23
C LEU A 170 6.50 0.40 19.36
N PHE A 171 5.20 0.45 19.04
CA PHE A 171 4.57 -0.48 18.11
C PHE A 171 5.18 -0.37 16.70
N PHE A 172 5.43 0.83 16.19
CA PHE A 172 6.11 0.99 14.90
C PHE A 172 7.50 0.39 14.89
N VAL A 173 8.30 0.58 15.95
CA VAL A 173 9.63 -0.03 16.08
C VAL A 173 9.53 -1.55 16.06
N LEU A 174 8.61 -2.12 16.84
CA LEU A 174 8.36 -3.56 16.87
C LEU A 174 7.94 -4.08 15.49
N LEU A 175 7.02 -3.40 14.84
CA LEU A 175 6.48 -3.78 13.53
C LEU A 175 7.59 -3.80 12.48
N TYR A 176 8.42 -2.75 12.40
CA TYR A 176 9.54 -2.70 11.45
C TYR A 176 10.63 -3.71 11.78
N PHE A 177 10.85 -4.03 13.06
CA PHE A 177 11.77 -5.08 13.47
C PHE A 177 11.30 -6.46 12.98
N LEU A 178 10.02 -6.81 13.20
CA LEU A 178 9.45 -8.06 12.70
C LEU A 178 9.43 -8.11 11.17
N ALA A 179 9.12 -7.00 10.50
CA ALA A 179 9.15 -6.93 9.04
C ALA A 179 10.56 -7.16 8.50
N ASN A 180 11.59 -6.57 9.12
CA ASN A 180 12.97 -6.80 8.73
C ASN A 180 13.38 -8.26 8.93
N LEU A 181 12.95 -8.90 10.02
CA LEU A 181 13.18 -10.33 10.24
C LEU A 181 12.47 -11.20 9.19
N TRP A 182 11.24 -10.85 8.83
CA TRP A 182 10.49 -11.52 7.77
C TRP A 182 11.21 -11.43 6.42
N THR A 183 11.64 -10.23 6.02
CA THR A 183 12.36 -10.04 4.75
C THR A 183 13.72 -10.74 4.73
N MET A 184 14.36 -10.94 5.89
CA MET A 184 15.62 -11.68 5.97
C MET A 184 15.45 -13.20 5.94
N HIS A 185 14.35 -13.74 6.49
CA HIS A 185 14.18 -15.20 6.63
C HIS A 185 13.11 -15.79 5.74
N VAL A 186 11.93 -15.16 5.65
CA VAL A 186 10.78 -15.72 4.95
C VAL A 186 10.89 -15.49 3.45
N ASP A 187 11.27 -14.28 3.01
CA ASP A 187 11.36 -13.98 1.57
C ASP A 187 12.36 -14.92 0.84
N PRO A 188 13.57 -15.20 1.38
CA PRO A 188 14.48 -16.15 0.75
C PRO A 188 13.99 -17.60 0.79
N LEU A 189 13.23 -18.00 1.83
CA LEU A 189 12.65 -19.34 1.91
C LEU A 189 11.58 -19.54 0.83
N CYS A 190 10.68 -18.57 0.67
CA CYS A 190 9.71 -18.55 -0.41
C CYS A 190 10.40 -18.63 -1.77
N ALA A 191 11.45 -17.84 -2.00
CA ALA A 191 12.22 -17.88 -3.24
C ALA A 191 12.85 -19.26 -3.50
N ARG A 192 13.41 -19.92 -2.47
CA ARG A 192 13.98 -21.27 -2.60
C ARG A 192 12.91 -22.31 -2.90
N TRP A 193 11.74 -22.21 -2.28
CA TRP A 193 10.62 -23.12 -2.53
C TRP A 193 10.08 -22.93 -3.94
N THR A 194 9.86 -21.70 -4.39
CA THR A 194 9.43 -21.40 -5.76
C THR A 194 10.43 -21.96 -6.78
N ALA A 195 11.74 -21.75 -6.57
CA ALA A 195 12.77 -22.30 -7.45
C ALA A 195 12.80 -23.83 -7.44
N ALA A 196 12.51 -24.47 -6.30
CA ALA A 196 12.40 -25.92 -6.22
C ALA A 196 11.18 -26.44 -7.01
N PHE A 197 10.03 -25.77 -6.91
CA PHE A 197 8.84 -26.10 -7.68
C PHE A 197 9.03 -25.90 -9.18
N GLU A 198 9.64 -24.78 -9.59
CA GLU A 198 9.97 -24.50 -10.99
C GLU A 198 10.87 -25.59 -11.59
N ARG A 199 11.91 -26.00 -10.85
CA ARG A 199 12.77 -27.12 -11.29
C ARG A 199 12.01 -28.43 -11.38
N ALA A 200 11.13 -28.72 -10.41
CA ALA A 200 10.36 -29.96 -10.43
C ALA A 200 9.42 -30.04 -11.64
N THR A 201 8.68 -28.96 -11.94
CA THR A 201 7.73 -28.92 -13.05
C THR A 201 8.41 -28.86 -14.42
N LEU A 202 9.49 -28.08 -14.57
CA LEU A 202 10.23 -28.01 -15.83
C LEU A 202 10.98 -29.31 -16.15
N ASN A 203 11.58 -29.95 -15.15
CA ASN A 203 12.25 -31.25 -15.34
C ASN A 203 11.25 -32.37 -15.66
N GLU A 204 10.04 -32.34 -15.11
CA GLU A 204 8.99 -33.29 -15.51
C GLU A 204 8.50 -33.05 -16.94
N SER A 205 8.41 -31.79 -17.38
CA SER A 205 8.04 -31.43 -18.76
C SER A 205 9.09 -31.86 -19.79
N GLU A 206 10.38 -31.76 -19.46
CA GLU A 206 11.47 -32.22 -20.32
C GLU A 206 11.50 -33.76 -20.39
N LYS A 207 11.27 -34.43 -19.25
CA LYS A 207 11.24 -35.89 -19.18
C LYS A 207 10.06 -36.49 -19.95
N THR A 208 8.87 -35.89 -19.88
CA THR A 208 7.69 -36.29 -20.66
C THR A 208 7.83 -36.07 -22.16
N THR A 209 8.60 -35.06 -22.58
CA THR A 209 8.91 -34.83 -24.01
C THR A 209 9.95 -35.84 -24.53
N SER A 210 10.91 -36.24 -23.69
CA SER A 210 11.94 -37.24 -24.04
C SER A 210 11.45 -38.71 -24.01
N SER A 211 10.32 -38.99 -23.36
CA SER A 211 9.71 -40.32 -23.25
C SER A 211 8.53 -40.53 -24.20
N GLY A 212 8.52 -39.86 -25.35
CA GLY A 212 7.67 -40.25 -26.48
C GLY A 212 8.18 -41.55 -27.09
N PRO A 213 7.31 -42.48 -27.53
CA PRO A 213 7.73 -43.81 -27.93
C PRO A 213 8.69 -43.76 -29.11
N ALA A 214 9.84 -44.42 -28.94
CA ALA A 214 10.70 -44.82 -30.02
C ALA A 214 9.89 -45.64 -31.04
N GLY A 215 9.88 -45.21 -32.29
CA GLY A 215 9.53 -46.07 -33.42
C GLY A 215 8.36 -45.62 -34.28
N HIS A 216 8.60 -44.66 -35.17
CA HIS A 216 8.35 -44.95 -36.59
C HIS A 216 9.33 -44.15 -37.45
N GLY A 217 10.33 -44.86 -37.97
CA GLY A 217 11.27 -44.31 -38.93
C GLY A 217 10.55 -43.99 -40.23
N LEU A 218 10.49 -42.72 -40.59
CA LEU A 218 10.37 -42.31 -41.98
C LEU A 218 11.75 -41.88 -42.46
N LEU A 219 12.42 -42.89 -42.99
CA LEU A 219 13.52 -42.80 -43.94
C LEU A 219 13.18 -41.81 -45.07
N SER A 220 14.23 -41.11 -45.49
CA SER A 220 14.53 -40.63 -46.86
C SER A 220 14.57 -39.11 -47.07
N GLN A 221 15.78 -38.56 -46.90
CA GLN A 221 16.39 -37.68 -47.91
C GLN A 221 16.87 -38.55 -49.11
N PRO A 222 17.33 -38.01 -50.26
CA PRO A 222 17.09 -36.75 -51.01
C PRO A 222 16.90 -37.11 -52.53
N PRO A 223 17.36 -36.41 -53.61
CA PRO A 223 17.78 -35.01 -53.82
C PRO A 223 17.19 -34.32 -55.08
N ALA A 224 17.20 -32.98 -55.09
CA ALA A 224 17.74 -32.10 -56.17
C ALA A 224 17.71 -30.65 -55.69
#